data_AF-A0A9W7L4N9-F1
#
_entry.id   AF-A0A9W7L4N9-F1
#
_cell.length_a   1.000
_cell.length_b   1.000
_cell.length_c   1.000
_cell.angle_alpha   90.00
_cell.angle_beta   90.00
_cell.angle_gamma   90.00
#
_symmetry.space_group_name_H-M   'P 1'
#
loop_
_entity.id
_entity.type
_entity.pdbx_description
1 polymer ?
#
loop_
_entity_poly.entity_id
_entity_poly.type
_entity_poly.pdbx_seq_one_letter_code
_entity_poly.pdbx_strand_id
1 'polypeptide(L)'
;MTVDQSYCYLAYVMDRYCIDRGTLLDAPSLATLSNPHLHSVHCLVDVGSCVTSPFELLSLNSNDDGVHCRAYTLSSQAHDATIDLAREIGSCSTCSSSGETTHGFSALFVGTIDGATFHAQTIHPLPANCPEGSILASPDLDCTSGSSLPSIYAHGSLMLCGWGFLLPLGVISARCLRHRPNSLWFKLHRRFQVVGILIAFVGFIVALASFKVFKSGASPRSTVHGSMGLVVMTLGMLQPVNAFFRPHADEKSPARRNWERLHKTSGYVAVVLGVLTCAVGASIAGPPFLLAFVVFFALIIAALLLAWRDGKNAGRSVEAGLGVGMT
;
A
#
# COMPACT_ATOMS: atom_id res chain seq x y z
N MET A 1 44.48 -19.45 -11.51
CA MET A 1 44.04 -18.05 -11.32
C MET A 1 42.88 -17.82 -12.25
N THR A 2 41.67 -17.81 -11.73
CA THR A 2 40.52 -17.27 -12.46
C THR A 2 40.81 -15.79 -12.66
N VAL A 3 40.82 -15.32 -13.91
CA VAL A 3 40.88 -13.89 -14.19
C VAL A 3 39.59 -13.31 -13.63
N ASP A 4 39.67 -12.46 -12.61
CA ASP A 4 38.50 -11.72 -12.14
C ASP A 4 37.98 -10.89 -13.31
N GLN A 5 36.80 -11.24 -13.79
CA GLN A 5 36.19 -10.63 -14.95
C GLN A 5 35.81 -9.19 -14.61
N SER A 6 36.37 -8.22 -15.34
CA SER A 6 36.05 -6.81 -15.17
C SER A 6 34.80 -6.45 -15.96
N TYR A 7 33.88 -5.76 -15.31
CA TYR A 7 32.64 -5.25 -15.89
C TYR A 7 32.66 -3.73 -15.92
N CYS A 8 31.90 -3.16 -16.85
CA CYS A 8 31.57 -1.75 -16.88
C CYS A 8 30.05 -1.56 -16.86
N TYR A 9 29.57 -0.50 -16.21
CA TYR A 9 28.16 -0.15 -16.20
C TYR A 9 27.97 1.37 -16.13
N LEU A 10 27.15 1.89 -17.02
CA LEU A 10 26.81 3.31 -17.09
C LEU A 10 25.44 3.53 -16.46
N ALA A 11 25.35 4.37 -15.43
CA ALA A 11 24.16 4.46 -14.59
C ALA A 11 23.92 5.87 -14.04
N TYR A 12 22.66 6.17 -13.71
CA TYR A 12 22.36 7.20 -12.72
C TYR A 12 22.69 6.66 -11.32
N VAL A 13 23.14 7.53 -10.42
CA VAL A 13 23.30 7.18 -9.00
C VAL A 13 22.17 7.81 -8.20
N MET A 14 21.58 7.01 -7.33
CA MET A 14 20.57 7.49 -6.40
C MET A 14 20.72 6.80 -5.04
N ASP A 15 20.51 7.54 -3.97
CA ASP A 15 20.51 7.00 -2.62
C ASP A 15 19.28 6.14 -2.37
N ARG A 16 19.46 5.08 -1.58
CA ARG A 16 18.39 4.13 -1.27
C ARG A 16 17.29 4.78 -0.45
N TYR A 17 17.61 5.79 0.36
CA TYR A 17 16.63 6.53 1.16
C TYR A 17 15.56 7.22 0.29
N CYS A 18 15.96 7.95 -0.75
CA CYS A 18 15.04 8.55 -1.72
C CYS A 18 14.23 7.46 -2.45
N ILE A 19 14.86 6.36 -2.88
CA ILE A 19 14.16 5.27 -3.57
C ILE A 19 13.09 4.64 -2.67
N ASP A 20 13.40 4.38 -1.41
CA ASP A 20 12.47 3.77 -0.43
C ASP A 20 11.39 4.76 0.03
N ARG A 21 11.66 6.07 -0.02
CA ARG A 21 10.64 7.12 0.13
C ARG A 21 9.69 7.18 -1.05
N GLY A 22 10.18 6.88 -2.25
CA GLY A 22 9.41 6.90 -3.50
C GLY A 22 9.33 8.24 -4.21
N THR A 23 9.71 9.33 -3.54
CA THR A 23 9.84 10.67 -4.13
C THR A 23 11.16 11.32 -3.74
N LEU A 24 11.67 12.20 -4.60
CA LEU A 24 12.94 12.90 -4.38
C LEU A 24 12.85 13.78 -3.13
N LEU A 25 13.85 13.74 -2.25
CA LEU A 25 13.81 14.47 -0.97
C LEU A 25 13.59 15.97 -1.19
N ASP A 26 14.39 16.58 -2.07
CA ASP A 26 14.35 18.01 -2.40
C ASP A 26 13.18 18.39 -3.33
N ALA A 27 12.55 17.41 -3.98
CA ALA A 27 11.41 17.60 -4.88
C ALA A 27 10.33 16.54 -4.62
N PRO A 28 9.57 16.66 -3.51
CA PRO A 28 8.67 15.60 -3.01
C PRO A 28 7.49 15.28 -3.93
N SER A 29 7.22 16.10 -4.94
CA SER A 29 6.21 15.85 -5.97
C SER A 29 6.68 14.91 -7.09
N LEU A 30 7.98 14.66 -7.19
CA LEU A 30 8.59 13.89 -8.26
C LEU A 30 8.91 12.48 -7.78
N ALA A 31 8.39 11.48 -8.49
CA ALA A 31 8.70 10.08 -8.22
C ALA A 31 10.17 9.79 -8.56
N THR A 32 10.86 9.05 -7.70
CA THR A 32 12.32 8.84 -7.79
C THR A 32 12.74 8.16 -9.09
N LEU A 33 12.32 6.91 -9.28
CA LEU A 33 12.76 6.10 -10.42
C LEU A 33 12.25 6.63 -11.78
N SER A 34 11.25 7.49 -11.81
CA SER A 34 10.80 8.16 -13.05
C SER A 34 11.58 9.44 -13.35
N ASN A 35 12.27 10.02 -12.36
CA ASN A 35 12.95 11.30 -12.48
C ASN A 35 14.38 11.29 -11.91
N PRO A 36 15.22 10.27 -12.22
CA PRO A 36 16.58 10.22 -11.65
C PRO A 36 17.46 11.39 -12.12
N HIS A 37 17.21 11.92 -13.32
CA HIS A 37 17.87 13.12 -13.85
C HIS A 37 17.58 14.40 -13.06
N LEU A 38 16.55 14.40 -12.20
CA LEU A 38 16.19 15.51 -11.30
C LEU A 38 16.62 15.25 -9.85
N HIS A 39 17.34 14.16 -9.58
CA HIS A 39 17.90 13.91 -8.26
C HIS A 39 19.09 14.84 -8.01
N SER A 40 19.02 15.64 -6.95
CA SER A 40 20.05 16.66 -6.68
C SER A 40 21.36 16.00 -6.25
N VAL A 41 22.50 16.61 -6.61
CA VAL A 41 23.80 16.21 -6.06
C VAL A 41 23.87 16.51 -4.57
N HIS A 42 23.17 17.55 -4.09
CA HIS A 42 23.06 17.89 -2.68
C HIS A 42 22.58 16.69 -1.83
N CYS A 43 21.59 15.93 -2.30
CA CYS A 43 21.15 14.70 -1.63
C CYS A 43 22.27 13.65 -1.56
N LEU A 44 23.13 13.54 -2.57
CA LEU A 44 24.21 12.55 -2.61
C LEU A 44 25.42 12.91 -1.74
N VAL A 45 25.60 14.16 -1.32
CA VAL A 45 26.87 14.59 -0.70
C VAL A 45 26.74 15.37 0.61
N ASP A 46 25.59 16.02 0.85
CA ASP A 46 25.36 16.93 1.98
C ASP A 46 24.23 16.43 2.92
N VAL A 47 23.26 15.66 2.42
CA VAL A 47 22.12 15.21 3.23
C VAL A 47 22.43 13.90 3.94
N GLY A 48 22.64 13.95 5.26
CA GLY A 48 23.04 12.79 6.07
C GLY A 48 22.20 11.53 5.87
N SER A 49 20.87 11.63 5.81
CA SER A 49 19.99 10.46 5.60
C SER A 49 20.18 9.79 4.24
N CYS A 50 20.44 10.59 3.20
CA CYS A 50 20.70 10.10 1.85
C CYS A 50 22.11 9.52 1.75
N VAL A 51 23.11 10.28 2.21
CA VAL A 51 24.52 9.89 2.22
C VAL A 51 24.77 8.61 3.01
N THR A 52 24.15 8.43 4.18
CA THR A 52 24.35 7.22 5.00
C THR A 52 23.61 5.98 4.48
N SER A 53 22.72 6.15 3.50
CA SER A 53 22.03 5.02 2.88
C SER A 53 22.86 4.44 1.71
N PRO A 54 22.70 3.16 1.38
CA PRO A 54 23.36 2.57 0.22
C PRO A 54 23.07 3.35 -1.06
N PHE A 55 24.03 3.43 -1.97
CA PHE A 55 23.81 4.00 -3.31
C PHE A 55 23.47 2.90 -4.31
N GLU A 56 22.48 3.16 -5.14
CA GLU A 56 22.01 2.27 -6.18
C GLU A 56 22.37 2.83 -7.55
N LEU A 57 22.80 1.93 -8.44
CA LEU A 57 22.99 2.20 -9.85
C LEU A 57 21.68 1.95 -10.58
N LEU A 58 21.14 2.98 -11.24
CA LEU A 58 19.91 2.88 -12.03
C LEU A 58 20.23 2.83 -13.52
N SER A 59 19.51 1.99 -14.25
CA SER A 59 19.57 1.93 -15.71
C SER A 59 19.32 3.31 -16.33
N LEU A 60 20.16 3.71 -17.29
CA LEU A 60 19.92 4.92 -18.07
C LEU A 60 18.68 4.83 -18.95
N ASN A 61 18.30 3.62 -19.37
CA ASN A 61 17.08 3.40 -20.14
C ASN A 61 15.90 3.15 -19.20
N SER A 62 14.78 3.79 -19.47
CA SER A 62 13.52 3.51 -18.79
C SER A 62 12.84 2.27 -19.37
N ASN A 63 12.05 1.58 -18.55
CA ASN A 63 11.11 0.56 -19.03
C ASN A 63 9.87 1.18 -19.71
N ASP A 64 8.91 0.35 -20.12
CA ASP A 64 7.66 0.77 -20.77
C ASP A 64 6.79 1.72 -19.92
N ASP A 65 6.98 1.73 -18.60
CA ASP A 65 6.28 2.61 -17.67
C ASP A 65 7.06 3.92 -17.38
N GLY A 66 8.18 4.17 -18.08
CA GLY A 66 9.02 5.36 -17.89
C GLY A 66 9.83 5.32 -16.60
N VAL A 67 10.14 4.13 -16.09
CA VAL A 67 10.87 3.91 -14.83
C VAL A 67 12.30 3.44 -15.10
N HIS A 68 13.29 4.12 -14.51
CA HIS A 68 14.69 3.74 -14.50
C HIS A 68 14.95 2.77 -13.34
N CYS A 69 15.09 1.49 -13.66
CA CYS A 69 15.14 0.43 -12.67
C CYS A 69 16.53 0.28 -12.04
N ARG A 70 16.57 -0.18 -10.79
CA ARG A 70 17.82 -0.51 -10.09
C ARG A 70 18.50 -1.69 -10.76
N ALA A 71 19.80 -1.56 -10.95
CA ALA A 71 20.67 -2.58 -11.50
C ALA A 71 21.54 -3.23 -10.42
N TYR A 72 22.22 -2.41 -9.63
CA TYR A 72 23.17 -2.87 -8.60
C TYR A 72 23.19 -1.92 -7.41
N THR A 73 23.46 -2.48 -6.25
CA THR A 73 23.85 -1.70 -5.06
C THR A 73 25.36 -1.53 -5.04
N LEU A 74 25.86 -0.35 -4.71
CA LEU A 74 27.29 -0.12 -4.58
C LEU A 74 27.84 -0.74 -3.29
N SER A 75 29.02 -1.36 -3.39
CA SER A 75 29.82 -1.71 -2.20
C SER A 75 30.19 -0.47 -1.39
N SER A 76 30.52 -0.61 -0.10
CA SER A 76 30.88 0.53 0.76
C SER A 76 32.04 1.36 0.20
N GLN A 77 33.09 0.69 -0.31
CA GLN A 77 34.23 1.37 -0.92
C GLN A 77 33.82 2.15 -2.18
N ALA A 78 32.97 1.55 -3.03
CA ALA A 78 32.47 2.21 -4.22
C ALA A 78 31.52 3.38 -3.89
N HIS A 79 30.75 3.26 -2.83
CA HIS A 79 29.88 4.31 -2.31
C HIS A 79 30.70 5.54 -1.88
N ASP A 80 31.74 5.35 -1.07
CA ASP A 80 32.61 6.45 -0.63
C ASP A 80 33.30 7.13 -1.84
N ALA A 81 33.85 6.34 -2.76
CA ALA A 81 34.46 6.86 -4.00
C ALA A 81 33.45 7.62 -4.89
N THR A 82 32.17 7.21 -4.87
CA THR A 82 31.11 7.91 -5.61
C THR A 82 30.79 9.27 -4.98
N ILE A 83 30.79 9.36 -3.64
CA ILE A 83 30.62 10.63 -2.92
C ILE A 83 31.78 11.56 -3.26
N ASP A 84 33.01 11.07 -3.24
CA ASP A 84 34.19 11.88 -3.57
C ASP A 84 34.10 12.45 -5.00
N LEU A 85 33.74 11.63 -5.99
CA LEU A 85 33.53 12.09 -7.36
C LEU A 85 32.36 13.07 -7.47
N ALA A 86 31.24 12.80 -6.78
CA ALA A 86 30.08 13.70 -6.79
C ALA A 86 30.39 15.06 -6.17
N ARG A 87 31.28 15.12 -5.18
CA ARG A 87 31.80 16.36 -4.60
C ARG A 87 32.76 17.09 -5.53
N GLU A 88 33.56 16.36 -6.31
CA GLU A 88 34.51 16.93 -7.26
C GLU A 88 33.78 17.62 -8.43
N ILE A 89 32.83 16.93 -9.07
CA ILE A 89 32.19 17.41 -10.31
C ILE A 89 30.84 18.09 -10.08
N GLY A 90 30.33 18.05 -8.85
CA GLY A 90 29.02 18.54 -8.49
C GLY A 90 29.04 19.82 -7.66
N SER A 91 27.87 20.47 -7.63
CA SER A 91 27.64 21.62 -6.76
C SER A 91 27.27 21.12 -5.37
N CYS A 92 28.12 21.43 -4.39
CA CYS A 92 27.93 21.04 -3.00
C CYS A 92 28.30 22.18 -2.06
N SER A 93 27.53 22.29 -0.98
CA SER A 93 27.66 23.38 -0.01
C SER A 93 28.87 23.22 0.92
N THR A 94 29.36 21.99 1.08
CA THR A 94 30.45 21.62 1.98
C THR A 94 31.79 21.41 1.29
N CYS A 95 31.86 21.60 -0.03
CA CYS A 95 33.04 21.29 -0.83
C CYS A 95 34.02 22.46 -0.95
N SER A 96 35.31 22.13 -1.10
CA SER A 96 36.38 23.12 -1.26
C SER A 96 36.44 23.73 -2.67
N SER A 97 35.89 23.02 -3.65
CA SER A 97 35.67 23.43 -5.04
C SER A 97 34.31 22.88 -5.47
N SER A 98 33.51 23.66 -6.18
CA SER A 98 32.19 23.23 -6.68
C SER A 98 32.24 23.02 -8.18
N GLY A 99 31.85 21.84 -8.66
CA GLY A 99 31.56 21.62 -10.07
C GLY A 99 30.19 22.16 -10.50
N GLU A 100 29.83 21.94 -11.75
CA GLU A 100 28.60 22.47 -12.36
C GLU A 100 27.39 21.52 -12.23
N THR A 101 27.62 20.24 -11.92
CA THR A 101 26.54 19.24 -11.87
C THR A 101 25.66 19.48 -10.66
N THR A 102 24.40 19.86 -10.88
CA THR A 102 23.44 20.11 -9.78
C THR A 102 22.45 18.96 -9.61
N HIS A 103 22.14 18.22 -10.67
CA HIS A 103 21.16 17.14 -10.68
C HIS A 103 21.59 16.01 -11.61
N GLY A 104 20.98 14.83 -11.45
CA GLY A 104 21.10 13.73 -12.40
C GLY A 104 22.48 13.12 -12.46
N PHE A 105 23.15 13.03 -11.31
CA PHE A 105 24.50 12.48 -11.23
C PHE A 105 24.54 11.08 -11.87
N SER A 106 25.42 10.93 -12.83
CA SER A 106 25.63 9.71 -13.58
C SER A 106 27.11 9.56 -13.90
N ALA A 107 27.56 8.31 -13.92
CA ALA A 107 28.96 7.97 -14.10
C ALA A 107 29.10 6.58 -14.73
N LEU A 108 30.28 6.32 -15.29
CA LEU A 108 30.68 4.99 -15.74
C LEU A 108 31.45 4.30 -14.61
N PHE A 109 30.92 3.17 -14.15
CA PHE A 109 31.52 2.34 -13.11
C PHE A 109 32.27 1.18 -13.77
N VAL A 110 33.49 0.92 -13.34
CA VAL A 110 34.30 -0.22 -13.81
C VAL A 110 34.80 -1.00 -12.60
N GLY A 111 34.61 -2.32 -12.61
CA GLY A 111 35.00 -3.17 -11.48
C GLY A 111 34.44 -4.58 -11.56
N THR A 112 34.22 -5.21 -10.41
CA THR A 112 33.69 -6.58 -10.32
C THR A 112 32.26 -6.60 -9.77
N ILE A 113 31.55 -7.71 -10.00
CA ILE A 113 30.16 -7.90 -9.57
C ILE A 113 30.10 -9.13 -8.68
N ASP A 114 29.48 -8.99 -7.50
CA ASP A 114 29.14 -10.10 -6.59
C ASP A 114 27.65 -10.08 -6.28
N GLY A 115 26.90 -11.00 -6.89
CA GLY A 115 25.44 -11.01 -6.84
C GLY A 115 24.84 -9.71 -7.38
N ALA A 116 24.12 -8.98 -6.52
CA ALA A 116 23.53 -7.67 -6.83
C ALA A 116 24.43 -6.48 -6.43
N THR A 117 25.66 -6.73 -5.96
CA THR A 117 26.59 -5.70 -5.49
C THR A 117 27.63 -5.39 -6.55
N PHE A 118 27.81 -4.11 -6.87
CA PHE A 118 28.87 -3.64 -7.76
C PHE A 118 30.06 -3.13 -6.94
N HIS A 119 31.22 -3.75 -7.14
CA HIS A 119 32.48 -3.38 -6.53
C HIS A 119 33.29 -2.54 -7.52
N ALA A 120 32.97 -1.25 -7.59
CA ALA A 120 33.66 -0.32 -8.49
C ALA A 120 35.10 -0.10 -8.03
N GLN A 121 36.04 -0.36 -8.95
CA GLN A 121 37.47 -0.08 -8.79
C GLN A 121 37.81 1.30 -9.32
N THR A 122 37.19 1.70 -10.44
CA THR A 122 37.27 3.05 -10.99
C THR A 122 35.88 3.57 -11.34
N ILE A 123 35.70 4.89 -11.19
CA ILE A 123 34.46 5.60 -11.52
C ILE A 123 34.87 6.79 -12.38
N HIS A 124 34.28 6.90 -13.57
CA HIS A 124 34.61 7.95 -14.53
C HIS A 124 33.44 8.91 -14.71
N PRO A 125 33.67 10.24 -14.65
CA PRO A 125 32.65 11.22 -15.01
C PRO A 125 32.30 11.11 -16.49
N LEU A 126 31.10 11.56 -16.87
CA LEU A 126 30.67 11.52 -18.27
C LEU A 126 31.14 12.74 -19.06
N PRO A 127 31.42 12.57 -20.38
CA PRO A 127 31.30 11.35 -21.17
C PRO A 127 32.46 10.36 -20.97
N ALA A 128 32.16 9.06 -20.82
CA ALA A 128 33.14 7.99 -20.71
C ALA A 128 32.66 6.72 -21.43
N ASN A 129 33.61 5.94 -21.96
CA ASN A 129 33.36 4.66 -22.60
C ASN A 129 33.95 3.51 -21.78
N CYS A 130 33.32 2.34 -21.87
CA CYS A 130 33.86 1.12 -21.26
C CYS A 130 35.31 0.87 -21.70
N PRO A 131 36.25 0.66 -20.76
CA PRO A 131 37.63 0.36 -21.09
C PRO A 131 37.75 -0.93 -21.92
N GLU A 132 38.79 -1.00 -22.76
CA GLU A 132 39.09 -2.23 -23.51
C GLU A 132 39.29 -3.42 -22.55
N GLY A 133 38.69 -4.56 -22.89
CA GLY A 133 38.73 -5.78 -22.06
C GLY A 133 37.69 -5.82 -20.94
N SER A 134 36.95 -4.74 -20.68
CA SER A 134 35.79 -4.77 -19.78
C SER A 134 34.52 -5.23 -20.50
N ILE A 135 33.62 -5.89 -19.78
CA ILE A 135 32.37 -6.41 -20.32
C ILE A 135 31.21 -5.53 -19.85
N LEU A 136 30.34 -5.12 -20.77
CA LEU A 136 29.13 -4.39 -20.43
C LEU A 136 28.21 -5.26 -19.55
N ALA A 137 27.94 -4.80 -18.34
CA ALA A 137 27.11 -5.54 -17.40
C ALA A 137 25.64 -5.58 -17.86
N SER A 138 25.00 -6.73 -17.69
CA SER A 138 23.59 -6.96 -17.99
C SER A 138 22.86 -7.42 -16.72
N PRO A 139 22.36 -6.50 -15.89
CA PRO A 139 21.69 -6.82 -14.63
C PRO A 139 20.27 -7.35 -14.82
N ASP A 140 19.81 -8.11 -13.83
CA ASP A 140 18.38 -8.25 -13.56
C ASP A 140 17.87 -6.96 -12.91
N LEU A 141 16.91 -6.31 -13.57
CA LEU A 141 16.44 -4.98 -13.16
C LEU A 141 15.31 -5.05 -12.13
N ASP A 142 15.44 -4.26 -11.06
CA ASP A 142 14.42 -4.07 -10.04
C ASP A 142 13.82 -2.66 -10.10
N CYS A 143 12.58 -2.57 -10.57
CA CYS A 143 11.86 -1.32 -10.75
C CYS A 143 11.02 -0.90 -9.53
N THR A 144 11.21 -1.54 -8.37
CA THR A 144 10.42 -1.25 -7.16
C THR A 144 10.95 -0.03 -6.41
N SER A 145 10.03 0.80 -5.92
CA SER A 145 10.31 1.97 -5.07
C SER A 145 9.19 2.19 -4.06
N GLY A 146 9.41 3.08 -3.10
CA GLY A 146 8.39 3.50 -2.13
C GLY A 146 7.24 4.31 -2.72
N SER A 147 7.22 4.59 -4.02
CA SER A 147 6.27 5.51 -4.66
C SER A 147 4.80 5.08 -4.49
N SER A 148 4.57 3.78 -4.32
CA SER A 148 3.24 3.21 -4.09
C SER A 148 2.79 3.24 -2.62
N LEU A 149 3.70 3.49 -1.65
CA LEU A 149 3.38 3.44 -0.22
C LEU A 149 2.24 4.38 0.17
N PRO A 150 2.22 5.68 -0.21
CA PRO A 150 1.12 6.57 0.17
C PRO A 150 -0.23 6.05 -0.32
N SER A 151 -0.30 5.54 -1.55
CA SER A 151 -1.53 4.96 -2.10
C SER A 151 -1.94 3.67 -1.38
N ILE A 152 -0.98 2.82 -0.97
CA ILE A 152 -1.25 1.62 -0.16
C ILE A 152 -1.88 2.00 1.17
N TYR A 153 -1.29 2.98 1.87
CA TYR A 153 -1.84 3.46 3.15
C TYR A 153 -3.23 4.08 2.97
N ALA A 154 -3.41 4.95 1.98
CA ALA A 154 -4.70 5.58 1.70
C ALA A 154 -5.79 4.54 1.38
N HIS A 155 -5.52 3.64 0.43
CA HIS A 155 -6.45 2.58 0.06
C HIS A 155 -6.78 1.67 1.24
N GLY A 156 -5.75 1.15 1.92
CA GLY A 156 -5.89 0.21 3.03
C GLY A 156 -6.69 0.81 4.19
N SER A 157 -6.38 2.05 4.59
CA SER A 157 -7.08 2.74 5.68
C SER A 157 -8.54 3.03 5.33
N LEU A 158 -8.82 3.51 4.12
CA LEU A 158 -10.20 3.76 3.67
C LEU A 158 -11.01 2.46 3.61
N MET A 159 -10.43 1.38 3.09
CA MET A 159 -11.08 0.06 3.02
C MET A 159 -11.34 -0.53 4.42
N LEU A 160 -10.39 -0.42 5.34
CA LEU A 160 -10.57 -0.92 6.70
C LEU A 160 -11.61 -0.11 7.47
N CYS A 161 -11.65 1.22 7.30
CA CYS A 161 -12.70 2.07 7.88
C CYS A 161 -14.09 1.75 7.31
N GLY A 162 -14.20 1.55 5.99
CA GLY A 162 -15.47 1.22 5.33
C GLY A 162 -15.90 -0.23 5.59
N TRP A 163 -15.24 -1.17 4.91
CA TRP A 163 -15.57 -2.60 4.92
C TRP A 163 -15.16 -3.32 6.20
N GLY A 164 -14.08 -2.88 6.84
CA GLY A 164 -13.65 -3.45 8.12
C GLY A 164 -14.53 -3.01 9.29
N PHE A 165 -14.98 -1.76 9.33
CA PHE A 165 -15.64 -1.18 10.50
C PHE A 165 -17.08 -0.72 10.28
N LEU A 166 -17.29 0.34 9.49
CA LEU A 166 -18.58 1.05 9.44
C LEU A 166 -19.69 0.17 8.87
N LEU A 167 -19.42 -0.58 7.79
CA LEU A 167 -20.42 -1.45 7.16
C LEU A 167 -20.83 -2.62 8.10
N PRO A 168 -19.89 -3.37 8.71
CA PRO A 168 -20.21 -4.34 9.77
C PRO A 168 -20.96 -3.74 10.96
N LEU A 169 -20.53 -2.57 11.45
CA LEU A 169 -21.20 -1.87 12.57
C LEU A 169 -22.64 -1.51 12.22
N GLY A 170 -22.90 -1.08 10.99
CA GLY A 170 -24.23 -0.86 10.46
C GLY A 170 -25.10 -2.13 10.50
N VAL A 171 -24.55 -3.29 10.16
CA VAL A 171 -25.26 -4.58 10.24
C VAL A 171 -25.53 -5.00 11.69
N ILE A 172 -24.53 -4.88 12.57
CA ILE A 172 -24.65 -5.19 13.99
C ILE A 172 -25.70 -4.29 14.64
N SER A 173 -25.69 -2.99 14.37
CA SER A 173 -26.67 -2.04 14.90
C SER A 173 -28.11 -2.37 14.48
N ALA A 174 -28.30 -2.80 13.22
CA ALA A 174 -29.61 -3.23 12.73
C ALA A 174 -30.16 -4.46 13.45
N ARG A 175 -29.26 -5.35 13.89
CA ARG A 175 -29.61 -6.60 14.58
C ARG A 175 -29.81 -6.37 16.08
N CYS A 176 -28.86 -5.73 16.74
CA CYS A 176 -28.80 -5.63 18.20
C CYS A 176 -29.70 -4.53 18.76
N LEU A 177 -29.91 -3.43 18.03
CA LEU A 177 -30.65 -2.26 18.53
C LEU A 177 -32.13 -2.24 18.13
N ARG A 178 -32.67 -3.36 17.62
CA ARG A 178 -34.06 -3.43 17.14
C ARG A 178 -35.10 -3.18 18.24
N HIS A 179 -34.75 -3.48 19.49
CA HIS A 179 -35.58 -3.25 20.67
C HIS A 179 -35.60 -1.77 21.13
N ARG A 180 -34.72 -0.92 20.60
CA ARG A 180 -34.63 0.49 21.01
C ARG A 180 -35.69 1.35 20.32
N PRO A 181 -36.24 2.37 21.00
CA PRO A 181 -37.33 3.20 20.48
C PRO A 181 -36.91 4.07 19.28
N ASN A 182 -37.88 4.74 18.67
CA ASN A 182 -37.67 5.74 17.60
C ASN A 182 -36.96 5.20 16.35
N SER A 183 -37.09 3.89 16.07
CA SER A 183 -36.43 3.21 14.95
C SER A 183 -34.93 3.47 14.90
N LEU A 184 -34.28 3.53 16.07
CA LEU A 184 -32.86 3.85 16.20
C LEU A 184 -31.98 2.92 15.35
N TRP A 185 -32.27 1.62 15.36
CA TRP A 185 -31.57 0.61 14.55
C TRP A 185 -31.53 0.98 13.06
N PHE A 186 -32.65 1.49 12.51
CA PHE A 186 -32.76 1.82 11.09
C PHE A 186 -31.99 3.10 10.77
N LYS A 187 -32.07 4.12 11.65
CA LYS A 187 -31.33 5.38 11.48
C LYS A 187 -29.82 5.14 11.52
N LEU A 188 -29.34 4.36 12.49
CA LEU A 188 -27.93 4.02 12.63
C LEU A 188 -27.46 3.14 11.47
N HIS A 189 -28.19 2.09 11.14
CA HIS A 189 -27.89 1.24 9.99
C HIS A 189 -27.70 2.09 8.73
N ARG A 190 -28.69 2.92 8.36
CA ARG A 190 -28.62 3.75 7.16
C ARG A 190 -27.42 4.70 7.19
N ARG A 191 -27.16 5.38 8.30
CA ARG A 191 -26.02 6.31 8.43
C ARG A 191 -24.69 5.59 8.24
N PHE A 192 -24.48 4.47 8.94
CA PHE A 192 -23.25 3.69 8.81
C PHE A 192 -23.07 3.10 7.41
N GLN A 193 -24.14 2.60 6.78
CA GLN A 193 -24.07 2.09 5.40
C GLN A 193 -23.68 3.18 4.41
N VAL A 194 -24.32 4.36 4.48
CA VAL A 194 -24.02 5.48 3.57
C VAL A 194 -22.60 6.01 3.78
N VAL A 195 -22.18 6.27 5.01
CA VAL A 195 -20.82 6.78 5.28
C VAL A 195 -19.77 5.72 4.93
N GLY A 196 -20.00 4.46 5.32
CA GLY A 196 -19.08 3.36 5.06
C GLY A 196 -18.87 3.10 3.58
N ILE A 197 -19.93 3.12 2.78
CA ILE A 197 -19.82 2.87 1.33
C ILE A 197 -19.15 4.04 0.61
N LEU A 198 -19.38 5.29 1.02
CA LEU A 198 -18.71 6.46 0.45
C LEU A 198 -17.21 6.42 0.72
N ILE A 199 -16.79 6.13 1.94
CA ILE A 199 -15.37 5.98 2.30
C ILE A 199 -14.74 4.82 1.51
N ALA A 200 -15.40 3.67 1.45
CA ALA A 200 -14.92 2.52 0.67
C ALA A 200 -14.82 2.83 -0.82
N PHE A 201 -15.75 3.62 -1.37
CA PHE A 201 -15.74 4.03 -2.77
C PHE A 201 -14.54 4.93 -3.10
N VAL A 202 -14.18 5.87 -2.21
CA VAL A 202 -12.93 6.64 -2.37
C VAL A 202 -11.72 5.71 -2.34
N GLY A 203 -11.66 4.77 -1.40
CA GLY A 203 -10.57 3.78 -1.35
C GLY A 203 -10.51 2.94 -2.63
N PHE A 204 -11.65 2.64 -3.24
CA PHE A 204 -11.73 1.86 -4.47
C PHE A 204 -11.19 2.65 -5.66
N ILE A 205 -11.51 3.95 -5.74
CA ILE A 205 -10.94 4.85 -6.75
C ILE A 205 -9.42 4.92 -6.62
N VAL A 206 -8.87 5.05 -5.40
CA VAL A 206 -7.42 5.00 -5.18
C VAL A 206 -6.83 3.70 -5.73
N ALA A 207 -7.49 2.56 -5.49
CA ALA A 207 -7.03 1.28 -5.99
C ALA A 207 -6.95 1.21 -7.51
N LEU A 208 -8.01 1.66 -8.19
CA LEU A 208 -8.08 1.67 -9.65
C LEU A 208 -7.08 2.64 -10.27
N ALA A 209 -6.81 3.77 -9.61
CA ALA A 209 -5.89 4.79 -10.10
C ALA A 209 -4.41 4.44 -9.86
N SER A 210 -4.09 3.75 -8.76
CA SER A 210 -2.72 3.54 -8.31
C SER A 210 -2.16 2.13 -8.53
N PHE A 211 -3.01 1.10 -8.70
CA PHE A 211 -2.53 -0.29 -8.74
C PHE A 211 -2.87 -1.00 -10.05
N LYS A 212 -1.84 -1.58 -10.68
CA LYS A 212 -1.94 -2.33 -11.95
C LYS A 212 -2.07 -3.84 -11.71
N VAL A 213 -2.95 -4.28 -10.81
CA VAL A 213 -3.04 -5.68 -10.34
C VAL A 213 -3.57 -6.70 -11.36
N PHE A 214 -4.00 -6.24 -12.53
CA PHE A 214 -4.48 -7.08 -13.64
C PHE A 214 -3.58 -7.05 -14.88
N LYS A 215 -2.43 -6.36 -14.82
CA LYS A 215 -1.43 -6.40 -15.89
C LYS A 215 -0.54 -7.65 -15.77
N SER A 216 0.06 -8.05 -16.88
CA SER A 216 1.11 -9.07 -16.93
C SER A 216 2.23 -8.73 -15.94
N GLY A 217 2.64 -9.72 -15.13
CA GLY A 217 3.66 -9.54 -14.08
C GLY A 217 3.14 -9.16 -12.69
N ALA A 218 1.83 -8.93 -12.53
CA ALA A 218 1.24 -8.74 -11.20
C ALA A 218 1.34 -10.02 -10.34
N SER A 219 1.57 -9.86 -9.04
CA SER A 219 1.61 -11.01 -8.13
C SER A 219 0.24 -11.71 -8.10
N PRO A 220 0.18 -13.07 -8.12
CA PRO A 220 -1.08 -13.80 -8.08
C PRO A 220 -1.97 -13.40 -6.89
N ARG A 221 -1.34 -13.11 -5.74
CA ARG A 221 -2.05 -12.70 -4.52
C ARG A 221 -2.70 -11.32 -4.67
N SER A 222 -2.01 -10.36 -5.31
CA SER A 222 -2.56 -9.03 -5.60
C SER A 222 -3.73 -9.11 -6.58
N THR A 223 -3.63 -9.96 -7.61
CA THR A 223 -4.72 -10.20 -8.56
C THR A 223 -5.94 -10.82 -7.88
N VAL A 224 -5.76 -11.80 -6.99
CA VAL A 224 -6.86 -12.38 -6.20
C VAL A 224 -7.54 -11.32 -5.34
N HIS A 225 -6.76 -10.52 -4.61
CA HIS A 225 -7.30 -9.42 -3.80
C HIS A 225 -8.09 -8.41 -4.65
N GLY A 226 -7.54 -8.01 -5.80
CA GLY A 226 -8.21 -7.10 -6.74
C GLY A 226 -9.55 -7.65 -7.24
N SER A 227 -9.58 -8.92 -7.64
CA SER A 227 -10.80 -9.60 -8.08
C SER A 227 -11.86 -9.68 -6.98
N MET A 228 -11.45 -10.04 -5.76
CA MET A 228 -12.35 -10.05 -4.60
C MET A 228 -12.89 -8.64 -4.29
N GLY A 229 -12.04 -7.63 -4.37
CA GLY A 229 -12.39 -6.22 -4.18
C GLY A 229 -13.44 -5.73 -5.19
N LEU A 230 -13.28 -6.08 -6.48
CA LEU A 230 -14.26 -5.76 -7.53
C LEU A 230 -15.64 -6.36 -7.22
N VAL A 231 -15.68 -7.64 -6.86
CA VAL A 231 -16.93 -8.33 -6.50
C VAL A 231 -17.59 -7.68 -5.29
N VAL A 232 -16.83 -7.46 -4.22
CA VAL A 232 -17.32 -6.85 -2.97
C VAL A 232 -17.84 -5.44 -3.20
N MET A 233 -17.10 -4.60 -3.93
CA MET A 233 -17.54 -3.23 -4.23
C MET A 233 -18.79 -3.22 -5.09
N THR A 234 -18.89 -4.11 -6.08
CA THR A 234 -20.10 -4.25 -6.91
C THR A 234 -21.30 -4.63 -6.05
N LEU A 235 -21.17 -5.67 -5.22
CA LEU A 235 -22.23 -6.09 -4.30
C LEU A 235 -22.62 -4.97 -3.32
N GLY A 236 -21.64 -4.25 -2.76
CA GLY A 236 -21.86 -3.14 -1.85
C GLY A 236 -22.61 -1.97 -2.50
N MET A 237 -22.24 -1.58 -3.73
CA MET A 237 -22.92 -0.51 -4.46
C MET A 237 -24.33 -0.89 -4.93
N LEU A 238 -24.59 -2.17 -5.16
CA LEU A 238 -25.94 -2.67 -5.45
C LEU A 238 -26.85 -2.68 -4.21
N GLN A 239 -26.33 -2.65 -2.97
CA GLN A 239 -27.16 -2.62 -1.77
C GLN A 239 -28.01 -1.35 -1.64
N PRO A 240 -27.47 -0.12 -1.76
CA PRO A 240 -28.28 1.10 -1.78
C PRO A 240 -29.31 1.13 -2.92
N VAL A 241 -28.93 0.65 -4.11
CA VAL A 241 -29.84 0.57 -5.27
C VAL A 241 -31.00 -0.37 -4.95
N ASN A 242 -30.72 -1.56 -4.43
CA ASN A 242 -31.75 -2.49 -3.96
C ASN A 242 -32.61 -1.87 -2.85
N ALA A 243 -32.00 -1.09 -1.94
CA ALA A 243 -32.72 -0.42 -0.86
C ALA A 243 -33.64 0.72 -1.32
N PHE A 244 -33.38 1.32 -2.48
CA PHE A 244 -34.29 2.29 -3.10
C PHE A 244 -35.62 1.65 -3.49
N PHE A 245 -35.59 0.42 -4.00
CA PHE A 245 -36.80 -0.35 -4.37
C PHE A 245 -37.51 -1.02 -3.19
N ARG A 246 -37.20 -0.61 -1.95
CA ARG A 246 -37.78 -1.16 -0.73
C ARG A 246 -39.31 -0.97 -0.70
N PRO A 247 -40.12 -2.04 -0.74
CA PRO A 247 -41.58 -1.93 -0.70
C PRO A 247 -42.08 -1.32 0.62
N HIS A 248 -43.22 -0.61 0.57
CA HIS A 248 -43.89 -0.05 1.75
C HIS A 248 -44.20 -1.11 2.81
N ALA A 249 -44.33 -0.65 4.06
CA ALA A 249 -44.39 -1.51 5.23
C ALA A 249 -45.79 -2.07 5.54
N ASP A 250 -46.81 -1.69 4.79
CA ASP A 250 -48.17 -2.18 4.97
C ASP A 250 -48.20 -3.71 4.86
N GLU A 251 -49.08 -4.34 5.65
CA GLU A 251 -49.15 -5.78 5.97
C GLU A 251 -48.23 -6.65 5.11
N LYS A 252 -47.11 -7.13 5.69
CA LYS A 252 -45.96 -7.79 5.03
C LYS A 252 -46.32 -8.54 3.74
N SER A 253 -46.38 -7.80 2.64
CA SER A 253 -46.70 -8.35 1.33
C SER A 253 -45.65 -9.39 0.91
N PRO A 254 -45.98 -10.33 0.01
CA PRO A 254 -44.99 -11.27 -0.53
C PRO A 254 -43.77 -10.55 -1.12
N ALA A 255 -43.99 -9.40 -1.78
CA ALA A 255 -42.93 -8.54 -2.30
C ALA A 255 -42.00 -8.01 -1.20
N ARG A 256 -42.57 -7.49 -0.10
CA ARG A 256 -41.81 -7.04 1.08
C ARG A 256 -40.97 -8.16 1.67
N ARG A 257 -41.53 -9.37 1.78
CA ARG A 257 -40.84 -10.54 2.35
C ARG A 257 -39.68 -11.01 1.48
N ASN A 258 -39.86 -11.04 0.16
CA ASN A 258 -38.83 -11.44 -0.79
C ASN A 258 -37.70 -10.40 -0.85
N TRP A 259 -38.04 -9.11 -0.90
CA TRP A 259 -37.06 -8.03 -0.80
C TRP A 259 -36.23 -8.12 0.48
N GLU A 260 -36.88 -8.36 1.63
CA GLU A 260 -36.15 -8.50 2.90
C GLU A 260 -35.20 -9.69 2.93
N ARG A 261 -35.59 -10.82 2.33
CA ARG A 261 -34.69 -11.97 2.18
C ARG A 261 -33.49 -11.60 1.33
N LEU A 262 -33.73 -11.09 0.12
CA LEU A 262 -32.68 -10.72 -0.83
C LEU A 262 -31.71 -9.70 -0.24
N HIS A 263 -32.23 -8.60 0.32
CA HIS A 263 -31.42 -7.53 0.90
C HIS A 263 -30.57 -8.03 2.08
N LYS A 264 -31.15 -8.83 2.98
CA LYS A 264 -30.39 -9.37 4.14
C LYS A 264 -29.34 -10.38 3.70
N THR A 265 -29.69 -11.35 2.87
CA THR A 265 -28.75 -12.41 2.46
C THR A 265 -27.60 -11.83 1.66
N SER A 266 -27.88 -11.01 0.65
CA SER A 266 -26.83 -10.35 -0.14
C SER A 266 -25.99 -9.38 0.70
N GLY A 267 -26.59 -8.67 1.66
CA GLY A 267 -25.87 -7.81 2.60
C GLY A 267 -24.91 -8.59 3.51
N TYR A 268 -25.33 -9.73 4.06
CA TYR A 268 -24.45 -10.58 4.88
C TYR A 268 -23.31 -11.17 4.05
N VAL A 269 -23.59 -11.65 2.84
CA VAL A 269 -22.57 -12.15 1.92
C VAL A 269 -21.55 -11.05 1.60
N ALA A 270 -22.01 -9.85 1.27
CA ALA A 270 -21.15 -8.72 0.97
C ALA A 270 -20.23 -8.36 2.16
N VAL A 271 -20.76 -8.34 3.38
CA VAL A 271 -19.94 -8.07 4.58
C VAL A 271 -18.92 -9.16 4.84
N VAL A 272 -19.30 -10.44 4.76
CA VAL A 272 -18.35 -11.56 4.98
C VAL A 272 -17.23 -11.50 3.94
N LEU A 273 -17.59 -11.37 2.65
CA LEU A 273 -16.60 -11.22 1.59
C LEU A 273 -15.74 -9.98 1.80
N GLY A 274 -16.33 -8.84 2.21
CA GLY A 274 -15.58 -7.61 2.49
C GLY A 274 -14.54 -7.79 3.58
N VAL A 275 -14.88 -8.44 4.70
CA VAL A 275 -13.92 -8.75 5.77
C VAL A 275 -12.80 -9.66 5.27
N LEU A 276 -13.11 -10.70 4.49
CA LEU A 276 -12.11 -11.59 3.90
C LEU A 276 -11.20 -10.85 2.91
N THR A 277 -11.76 -9.98 2.07
CA THR A 277 -10.99 -9.12 1.15
C THR A 277 -10.05 -8.20 1.93
N CYS A 278 -10.50 -7.61 3.04
CA CYS A 278 -9.66 -6.80 3.93
C CYS A 278 -8.54 -7.63 4.56
N ALA A 279 -8.80 -8.87 4.99
CA ALA A 279 -7.77 -9.75 5.55
C ALA A 279 -6.66 -10.05 4.53
N VAL A 280 -7.05 -10.41 3.29
CA VAL A 280 -6.08 -10.63 2.20
C VAL A 280 -5.32 -9.34 1.89
N GLY A 281 -6.02 -8.20 1.78
CA GLY A 281 -5.39 -6.89 1.52
C GLY A 281 -4.39 -6.49 2.61
N ALA A 282 -4.72 -6.69 3.88
CA ALA A 282 -3.84 -6.42 5.01
C ALA A 282 -2.58 -7.29 4.98
N SER A 283 -2.70 -8.56 4.57
CA SER A 283 -1.55 -9.47 4.40
C SER A 283 -0.61 -9.06 3.26
N ILE A 284 -1.13 -8.38 2.23
CA ILE A 284 -0.34 -7.85 1.11
C ILE A 284 0.32 -6.52 1.51
N ALA A 285 -0.42 -5.64 2.20
CA ALA A 285 0.05 -4.31 2.59
C ALA A 285 1.15 -4.35 3.67
N GLY A 286 1.24 -5.44 4.44
CA GLY A 286 2.34 -5.71 5.35
C GLY A 286 1.96 -5.70 6.84
N PRO A 287 2.94 -5.89 7.73
CA PRO A 287 2.72 -6.12 9.16
C PRO A 287 1.87 -5.06 9.89
N PRO A 288 2.01 -3.75 9.63
CA PRO A 288 1.21 -2.73 10.31
C PRO A 288 -0.29 -2.90 10.04
N PHE A 289 -0.67 -3.14 8.78
CA PHE A 289 -2.06 -3.35 8.39
C PHE A 289 -2.61 -4.68 8.90
N LEU A 290 -1.80 -5.75 8.86
CA LEU A 290 -2.20 -7.05 9.39
C LEU A 290 -2.45 -6.98 10.90
N LEU A 291 -1.56 -6.33 11.66
CA LEU A 291 -1.73 -6.12 13.10
C LEU A 291 -2.96 -5.29 13.39
N ALA A 292 -3.14 -4.17 12.68
CA ALA A 292 -4.32 -3.31 12.82
C ALA A 292 -5.61 -4.09 12.58
N PHE A 293 -5.66 -4.90 11.51
CA PHE A 293 -6.80 -5.76 11.21
C PHE A 293 -7.09 -6.76 12.34
N VAL A 294 -6.08 -7.52 12.78
CA VAL A 294 -6.24 -8.56 13.81
C VAL A 294 -6.70 -7.97 15.15
N VAL A 295 -6.01 -6.93 15.64
CA VAL A 295 -6.36 -6.27 16.91
C VAL A 295 -7.77 -5.72 16.85
N PHE A 296 -8.11 -5.03 15.77
CA PHE A 296 -9.42 -4.42 15.60
C PHE A 296 -10.56 -5.45 15.58
N PHE A 297 -10.44 -6.53 14.81
CA PHE A 297 -11.46 -7.58 14.79
C PHE A 297 -11.52 -8.39 16.08
N ALA A 298 -10.39 -8.59 16.77
CA ALA A 298 -10.38 -9.21 18.09
C ALA A 298 -11.18 -8.37 19.11
N LEU A 299 -11.03 -7.04 19.09
CA LEU A 299 -11.81 -6.14 19.94
C LEU A 299 -13.31 -6.16 19.62
N ILE A 300 -13.69 -6.21 18.34
CA ILE A 300 -15.10 -6.35 17.95
C ILE A 300 -15.67 -7.68 18.48
N ILE A 301 -14.97 -8.78 18.28
CA ILE A 301 -15.40 -10.10 18.75
C ILE A 301 -15.53 -10.11 20.27
N ALA A 302 -14.55 -9.58 20.99
CA ALA A 302 -14.59 -9.45 22.44
C ALA A 302 -15.81 -8.63 22.90
N ALA A 303 -16.06 -7.48 22.29
CA ALA A 303 -17.22 -6.64 22.60
C ALA A 303 -18.55 -7.36 22.35
N LEU A 304 -18.66 -8.12 21.26
CA LEU A 304 -19.85 -8.92 20.95
C LEU A 304 -20.05 -10.07 21.95
N LEU A 305 -18.97 -10.75 22.35
CA LEU A 305 -19.01 -11.82 23.35
C LEU A 305 -19.42 -11.29 24.73
N LEU A 306 -18.90 -10.13 25.13
CA LEU A 306 -19.29 -9.45 26.37
C LEU A 306 -20.77 -9.06 26.34
N ALA A 307 -21.22 -8.42 25.27
CA ALA A 307 -22.62 -8.04 25.11
C ALA A 307 -23.56 -9.26 25.13
N TRP A 308 -23.14 -10.38 24.54
CA TRP A 308 -23.90 -11.63 24.56
C TRP A 308 -23.94 -12.26 25.96
N ARG A 309 -22.81 -12.26 26.68
CA ARG A 309 -22.72 -12.75 28.07
C ARG A 309 -23.64 -11.96 28.99
N ASP A 310 -23.60 -10.63 28.90
CA ASP A 310 -24.42 -9.76 29.74
C ASP A 310 -25.91 -9.93 29.43
N GLY A 311 -26.27 -10.10 28.14
CA GLY A 311 -27.64 -10.44 27.74
C GLY A 311 -28.14 -11.76 28.34
N LYS A 312 -27.30 -12.81 28.40
CA LYS A 312 -27.64 -14.07 29.06
C LYS A 312 -27.83 -13.92 30.56
N ASN A 313 -26.96 -13.16 31.23
CA ASN A 313 -27.02 -12.94 32.67
C ASN A 313 -28.28 -12.14 33.07
N ALA A 314 -28.66 -11.13 32.28
CA ALA A 314 -29.90 -10.39 32.49
C ALA A 314 -31.14 -11.29 32.35
N GLY A 315 -31.19 -12.16 31.33
CA GLY A 315 -32.29 -13.11 31.15
C GLY A 315 -32.47 -14.07 32.35
N ARG A 316 -31.37 -14.64 32.84
CA ARG A 316 -31.38 -15.52 34.04
C ARG A 316 -31.88 -14.81 35.29
N SER A 317 -31.54 -13.53 35.47
CA SER A 317 -31.95 -12.74 36.64
C SER A 317 -33.46 -12.45 36.62
N VAL A 318 -34.04 -12.24 35.44
CA VAL A 318 -35.50 -12.05 35.27
C VAL A 318 -36.25 -13.35 35.54
N GLU A 319 -35.79 -14.49 35.02
CA GLU A 319 -36.39 -15.81 35.30
C GLU A 319 -36.33 -16.15 36.79
N ALA A 320 -35.21 -15.88 37.46
CA ALA A 320 -35.06 -16.08 38.90
C ALA A 320 -35.99 -15.18 39.73
N GLY A 321 -36.18 -13.91 39.32
CA GLY A 321 -37.11 -12.99 40.00
C GLY A 321 -38.59 -13.34 39.83
N LEU A 322 -38.97 -13.86 38.66
CA LEU A 322 -40.35 -14.33 38.40
C LEU A 322 -40.67 -15.65 39.12
N GLY A 323 -39.67 -16.49 39.37
CA GLY A 323 -39.84 -17.74 40.13
C GLY A 323 -40.09 -17.56 41.64
N VAL A 324 -39.72 -16.42 42.21
CA VAL A 324 -39.90 -16.12 43.64
C VAL A 324 -41.28 -15.49 43.94
N GLY A 325 -42.04 -15.09 42.92
CA GLY A 325 -43.37 -14.47 43.07
C GLY A 325 -44.57 -15.43 43.02
N MET A 326 -44.36 -16.75 42.95
CA MET A 326 -45.43 -17.75 42.79
C MET A 326 -45.51 -18.80 43.93
N THR A 327 -44.95 -18.50 45.10
CA THR A 327 -45.09 -19.35 46.30
C THR A 327 -45.82 -18.63 47.40
#